data_AF-A0A2H0DVV3-F1
#
_entry.id   AF-A0A2H0DVV3-F1
#
_cell.length_a   1.000
_cell.length_b   1.000
_cell.length_c   1.000
_cell.angle_alpha   90.00
_cell.angle_beta   90.00
_cell.angle_gamma   90.00
#
_symmetry.space_group_name_H-M   'P 1'
#
loop_
_entity.id
_entity.type
_entity.pdbx_description
1 polymer ?
#
loop_
_entity_poly.entity_id
_entity_poly.type
_entity_poly.pdbx_seq_one_letter_code
_entity_poly.pdbx_strand_id
1 'polypeptide(L)' 'MECLGEKFQNKPTGVETIASSLSEDVRTVEEFIEPYLLQIGFLSKTTRGRVLTTKALKHVGLTLFK' A
#
# COMPACT_ATOMS: atom_id res chain seq x y z
N MET A 1 -1.88 -0.59 7.81
CA MET A 1 -0.87 -0.37 6.74
C MET A 1 0.33 -1.34 6.81
N GLU A 2 0.46 -2.17 7.85
CA GLU A 2 1.48 -3.25 7.91
C GLU A 2 1.39 -4.25 6.74
N CYS A 3 0.19 -4.50 6.19
CA CYS A 3 0.01 -5.53 5.16
C CYS A 3 0.94 -5.36 3.94
N LEU A 4 1.13 -4.16 3.39
CA LEU A 4 1.93 -3.98 2.18
C LEU A 4 3.45 -4.10 2.40
N GLY A 5 3.94 -3.68 3.56
CA GLY A 5 5.36 -3.76 3.87
C GLY A 5 5.77 -5.10 4.49
N GLU A 6 4.97 -5.67 5.38
CA GLU A 6 5.26 -6.95 6.04
C GLU A 6 4.82 -8.16 5.23
N LYS A 7 3.57 -8.18 4.74
CA LYS A 7 3.05 -9.35 4.00
C LYS A 7 3.54 -9.40 2.57
N PHE A 8 3.72 -8.25 1.92
CA PHE A 8 4.06 -8.19 0.50
C PHE A 8 5.48 -7.71 0.19
N GLN A 9 6.31 -7.42 1.20
CA GLN A 9 7.70 -6.96 1.03
C GLN A 9 7.84 -5.80 0.04
N ASN A 10 6.85 -4.90 -0.01
CA ASN A 10 6.76 -3.81 -0.99
C ASN A 10 6.77 -4.25 -2.47
N LYS A 11 6.37 -5.49 -2.78
CA LYS A 11 6.15 -5.93 -4.16
C LYS A 11 4.90 -5.26 -4.74
N PRO A 12 4.85 -5.04 -6.06
CA PRO A 12 3.66 -4.47 -6.72
C PRO A 12 2.43 -5.33 -6.42
N THR A 13 1.48 -4.77 -5.67
CA THR A 13 0.31 -5.50 -5.18
C THR A 13 -0.97 -4.92 -5.78
N GLY A 14 -1.88 -5.78 -6.23
CA GLY A 14 -3.18 -5.38 -6.77
C GLY A 14 -4.09 -4.79 -5.68
N VAL A 15 -5.03 -3.94 -6.06
CA VAL A 15 -5.97 -3.36 -5.08
C VAL A 15 -6.90 -4.40 -4.48
N GLU A 16 -7.28 -5.43 -5.25
CA GLU A 16 -8.06 -6.56 -4.74
C GLU A 16 -7.35 -7.26 -3.58
N THR A 17 -6.03 -7.43 -3.68
CA THR A 17 -5.21 -8.03 -2.63
C THR A 17 -5.10 -7.11 -1.40
N ILE A 18 -5.02 -5.79 -1.62
CA ILE A 18 -5.00 -4.79 -0.54
C ILE A 18 -6.35 -4.76 0.18
N ALA A 19 -7.45 -4.72 -0.57
CA ALA A 19 -8.82 -4.74 -0.07
C ALA A 19 -9.11 -6.01 0.73
N SER A 20 -8.75 -7.18 0.18
CA SER A 20 -8.85 -8.45 0.88
C SER A 20 -8.00 -8.49 2.16
N SER A 21 -6.80 -7.92 2.14
CA SER A 21 -5.94 -7.83 3.32
C SER A 21 -6.47 -6.89 4.39
N LEU A 22 -7.23 -5.86 4.00
CA LEU A 22 -7.89 -4.91 4.89
C LEU A 22 -9.31 -5.35 5.29
N SER A 23 -9.81 -6.45 4.72
CA SER A 23 -11.22 -6.88 4.85
C SER A 23 -12.22 -5.79 4.46
N GLU A 24 -11.86 -4.99 3.46
CA GLU A 24 -12.62 -3.86 2.93
C GLU A 24 -13.03 -4.11 1.48
N ASP A 25 -14.03 -3.37 1.00
CA ASP A 25 -14.41 -3.40 -0.42
C ASP A 25 -13.34 -2.71 -1.28
N VAL A 26 -13.10 -3.25 -2.48
CA VAL A 26 -12.15 -2.69 -3.45
C VAL A 26 -12.50 -1.24 -3.78
N ARG A 27 -13.79 -0.92 -3.94
CA ARG A 27 -14.26 0.44 -4.20
C ARG A 27 -13.95 1.37 -3.05
N THR A 28 -14.15 0.92 -1.81
CA THR A 28 -13.80 1.71 -0.62
C THR A 28 -12.30 2.04 -0.63
N VAL A 29 -11.47 1.07 -0.98
CA VAL A 29 -10.02 1.28 -1.07
C VAL A 29 -9.67 2.27 -2.17
N GLU A 30 -10.23 2.14 -3.38
CA GLU A 30 -9.90 3.03 -4.51
C GLU A 30 -10.46 4.45 -4.37
N GLU A 31 -11.66 4.59 -3.81
CA GLU A 31 -12.36 5.87 -3.73
C GLU A 31 -12.00 6.67 -2.48
N PHE A 32 -11.64 6.01 -1.37
CA PHE A 32 -11.38 6.69 -0.09
C PHE A 32 -9.93 6.53 0.39
N ILE A 33 -9.38 5.31 0.34
CA ILE A 33 -8.08 5.02 0.95
C ILE A 33 -6.92 5.45 0.03
N GLU A 34 -6.96 5.06 -1.25
CA GLU A 34 -5.94 5.40 -2.23
C GLU A 34 -5.70 6.92 -2.38
N PRO A 35 -6.73 7.77 -2.57
CA PRO A 35 -6.51 9.20 -2.75
C PRO A 35 -5.82 9.82 -1.53
N TYR A 36 -6.21 9.41 -0.32
CA TYR A 36 -5.55 9.88 0.90
C TYR A 36 -4.08 9.44 0.95
N LEU A 37 -3.80 8.16 0.69
CA LEU A 37 -2.44 7.61 0.70
C LEU A 37 -1.53 8.20 -0.38
N LEU A 38 -2.08 8.48 -1.57
CA LEU A 38 -1.38 9.17 -2.65
C LEU A 38 -1.08 10.61 -2.26
N GLN A 39 -2.04 11.31 -1.65
CA GLN A 39 -1.90 12.71 -1.24
C GLN A 39 -0.80 12.90 -0.18
N ILE A 40 -0.72 12.00 0.81
CA ILE A 40 0.34 12.06 1.83
C ILE A 40 1.69 11.49 1.34
N GLY A 41 1.73 10.97 0.11
CA GLY A 41 2.90 10.41 -0.54
C GLY A 41 3.34 9.06 0.03
N PHE A 42 2.40 8.24 0.50
CA PHE A 42 2.63 6.93 1.11
C PHE A 42 2.47 5.76 0.12
N LEU A 43 1.65 5.95 -0.92
CA LEU A 43 1.40 4.96 -1.96
C LEU A 43 1.85 5.50 -3.31
N SER A 44 2.34 4.63 -4.18
CA SER A 44 2.64 4.94 -5.58
C SER A 44 1.97 3.93 -6.50
N LYS A 45 1.34 4.44 -7.56
CA LYS A 45 0.76 3.61 -8.63
C LYS A 45 1.85 3.25 -9.64
N THR A 46 1.92 1.97 -10.01
CA THR A 46 2.82 1.44 -11.04
C THR A 46 2.01 0.60 -12.03
N THR A 47 2.56 0.31 -13.20
CA THR A 47 1.94 -0.56 -14.21
C THR A 47 1.67 -1.99 -13.70
N ARG A 48 2.36 -2.42 -12.65
CA ARG A 48 2.19 -3.77 -12.05
C ARG A 48 1.35 -3.78 -10.77
N GLY A 49 0.88 -2.61 -10.30
CA GLY A 49 0.11 -2.50 -9.06
C GLY A 49 0.54 -1.33 -8.17
N ARG A 50 0.23 -1.43 -6.89
CA ARG A 50 0.51 -0.41 -5.89
C ARG A 50 1.72 -0.81 -5.05
N VAL A 51 2.59 0.15 -4.77
CA VAL A 51 3.76 -0.01 -3.91
C VAL A 51 3.81 1.10 -2.88
N LEU A 52 4.31 0.79 -1.68
CA LEU A 52 4.58 1.78 -0.66
C LEU A 52 5.83 2.59 -1.05
N THR A 53 5.75 3.88 -0.80
CA THR A 53 6.90 4.77 -0.94
C THR A 53 7.88 4.57 0.22
N THR A 54 9.11 5.05 0.05
CA THR A 54 10.11 5.08 1.13
C THR A 54 9.60 5.82 2.38
N LYS A 55 8.71 6.81 2.20
CA LYS A 55 8.09 7.56 3.29
C LYS A 55 7.13 6.68 4.10
N ALA A 56 6.28 5.90 3.44
CA ALA A 56 5.38 4.96 4.11
C ALA A 56 6.16 3.84 4.80
N LEU A 57 7.19 3.29 4.16
CA LEU A 57 8.03 2.26 4.76
C LEU A 57 8.68 2.73 6.07
N LYS A 58 9.23 3.96 6.08
CA LYS A 58 9.75 4.59 7.29
C LYS A 58 8.66 4.82 8.36
N HIS A 59 7.45 5.20 7.95
CA HIS A 59 6.34 5.45 8.87
C HIS A 59 5.85 4.19 9.57
N VAL A 60 5.81 3.07 8.85
CA VAL A 60 5.37 1.77 9.41
C VAL A 60 6.53 1.07 10.15
N GLY A 61 7.71 1.70 10.26
CA GLY A 61 8.89 1.09 10.92
C GLY A 61 9.53 -0.05 10.11
N LEU A 62 9.08 -0.25 8.86
CA LEU A 62 9.57 -1.30 7.98
C LEU A 62 10.81 -0.82 7.26
N THR A 63 11.94 -1.12 7.89
CA THR A 63 13.26 -0.87 7.34
C THR A 63 13.53 -2.03 6.37
N LEU A 64 13.30 -1.82 5.05
CA LEU A 64 13.78 -2.74 4.01
C LEU A 64 15.32 -2.69 3.98
N PHE A 65 15.93 -3.30 4.99
CA PHE A 65 17.34 -3.60 5.05
C PHE A 65 17.48 -5.05 5.49
N LYS A 66 17.48 -5.96 4.52
CA LYS A 66 18.53 -6.96 4.35
C LYS A 66 18.49 -7.53 2.95
#